data_AF-A0A535NJ55-F1
#
_entry.id   AF-A0A535NJ55-F1
#
_cell.length_a   1.000
_cell.length_b   1.000
_cell.length_c   1.000
_cell.angle_alpha   90.00
_cell.angle_beta   90.00
_cell.angle_gamma   90.00
#
_symmetry.space_group_name_H-M   'P 1'
#
loop_
_entity.id
_entity.type
_entity.pdbx_description
1 polymer ?
#
loop_
_entity_poly.entity_id
_entity_poly.type
_entity_poly.pdbx_seq_one_letter_code
_entity_poly.pdbx_strand_id
1 'polypeptide(L)'
;VGTQYIQLTGTSVAAPVVSGAAALYIESNPTVRPGQLKGVLLATTNHLAMTGTGAGYPDAARAIAYPGLLGNADHGLDPNNYLKVLYLAAHDLTT
;
A
#
# COMPACT_ATOMS: atom_id res chain seq x y z
N VAL A 1 -19.39 11.22 21.12
CA VAL A 1 -18.64 12.04 20.14
C VAL A 1 -19.15 13.47 20.24
N GLY A 2 -18.27 14.47 20.40
CA GLY A 2 -18.67 15.87 20.62
C GLY A 2 -19.03 16.62 19.33
N THR A 3 -19.09 17.95 19.36
CA THR A 3 -19.44 18.77 18.18
C THR A 3 -18.32 18.90 17.14
N GLN A 4 -17.10 18.43 17.44
CA GLN A 4 -15.91 18.54 16.59
C GLN A 4 -15.42 17.19 16.03
N TYR A 5 -15.93 16.08 16.56
CA TYR A 5 -15.49 14.74 16.20
C TYR A 5 -16.70 13.88 15.88
N ILE A 6 -16.60 13.07 14.84
CA ILE A 6 -17.61 12.11 14.43
C ILE A 6 -17.00 10.71 14.39
N GLN A 7 -17.81 9.70 14.71
CA GLN A 7 -17.44 8.30 14.55
C GLN A 7 -18.03 7.80 13.25
N LEU A 8 -17.18 7.20 12.41
CA LEU A 8 -17.55 6.70 11.09
C LEU A 8 -17.06 5.27 10.91
N THR A 9 -17.64 4.58 9.92
CA THR A 9 -17.26 3.22 9.53
C THR A 9 -17.12 3.15 8.01
N GLY A 10 -16.24 2.26 7.53
CA GLY A 10 -16.08 1.97 6.11
C GLY A 10 -14.63 1.95 5.65
N THR A 11 -14.40 1.45 4.45
CA THR A 11 -13.05 1.38 3.85
C THR A 11 -12.44 2.76 3.63
N SER A 12 -13.27 3.79 3.44
CA SER A 12 -12.83 5.20 3.39
C SER A 12 -12.18 5.68 4.69
N VAL A 13 -12.51 5.06 5.84
CA VAL A 13 -11.87 5.35 7.14
C VAL A 13 -10.61 4.51 7.35
N ALA A 14 -10.55 3.31 6.75
CA ALA A 14 -9.34 2.47 6.75
C ALA A 14 -8.23 3.02 5.83
N ALA A 15 -8.60 3.61 4.69
CA ALA A 15 -7.65 4.19 3.73
C ALA A 15 -6.64 5.17 4.36
N PRO A 16 -7.05 6.20 5.13
CA PRO A 16 -6.09 7.11 5.78
C PRO A 16 -5.23 6.42 6.85
N VAL A 17 -5.70 5.35 7.50
CA VAL A 17 -4.89 4.59 8.48
C VAL A 17 -3.73 3.87 7.77
N VAL A 18 -4.01 3.19 6.66
CA VAL A 18 -2.98 2.53 5.84
C VAL A 18 -2.02 3.56 5.24
N SER A 19 -2.54 4.70 4.75
CA SER A 19 -1.71 5.80 4.24
C SER A 19 -0.77 6.37 5.31
N GLY A 20 -1.22 6.49 6.57
CA GLY A 20 -0.37 6.92 7.68
C GLY A 20 0.76 5.93 7.97
N ALA A 21 0.47 4.62 8.00
CA ALA A 21 1.50 3.59 8.17
C ALA A 21 2.52 3.62 7.01
N ALA A 22 2.05 3.81 5.78
CA ALA A 22 2.90 3.97 4.61
C ALA A 22 3.79 5.21 4.71
N ALA A 23 3.24 6.35 5.13
CA ALA A 23 3.98 7.60 5.30
C ALA A 23 5.12 7.46 6.33
N LEU A 24 4.86 6.82 7.47
CA LEU A 24 5.88 6.56 8.49
C LEU A 24 7.01 5.65 7.97
N TYR A 25 6.67 4.63 7.17
CA TYR A 25 7.71 3.81 6.54
C TYR A 25 8.52 4.62 5.52
N ILE A 26 7.87 5.40 4.66
CA ILE A 26 8.54 6.25 3.67
C ILE A 26 9.47 7.27 4.35
N GLU A 27 9.05 7.85 5.48
CA GLU A 27 9.89 8.76 6.28
C GLU A 27 11.21 8.08 6.72
N SER A 28 11.13 6.82 7.17
CA SER A 28 12.32 6.03 7.54
C SER A 28 13.14 5.52 6.35
N ASN A 29 12.52 5.38 5.17
CA ASN A 29 13.12 4.80 3.96
C ASN A 29 12.75 5.61 2.69
N PRO A 30 13.29 6.83 2.50
CA PRO A 30 12.81 7.76 1.48
C PRO A 30 12.98 7.29 0.02
N THR A 31 13.88 6.32 -0.22
CA THR A 31 14.15 5.77 -1.56
C THR A 31 13.32 4.53 -1.89
N VAL A 32 12.38 4.13 -1.02
CA VAL A 32 11.54 2.95 -1.25
C VAL A 32 10.66 3.11 -2.49
N ARG A 33 10.57 2.05 -3.31
CA ARG A 33 9.66 2.02 -4.47
C ARG A 33 8.26 1.54 -4.04
N PRO A 34 7.17 1.97 -4.72
CA PRO A 34 5.80 1.62 -4.33
C PRO A 34 5.56 0.12 -4.10
N GLY A 35 6.06 -0.74 -4.99
CA GLY A 35 5.89 -2.19 -4.85
C GLY A 35 6.74 -2.82 -3.74
N GLN A 36 7.86 -2.21 -3.36
CA GLN A 36 8.64 -2.63 -2.19
C GLN A 36 7.93 -2.23 -0.90
N LEU A 37 7.39 -1.01 -0.85
CA LEU A 37 6.56 -0.52 0.24
C LEU A 37 5.35 -1.42 0.45
N LYS A 38 4.61 -1.73 -0.62
CA LYS A 38 3.49 -2.69 -0.57
C LYS A 38 3.94 -4.05 0.00
N GLY A 39 5.09 -4.55 -0.44
CA GLY A 39 5.67 -5.78 0.09
C GLY A 39 5.87 -5.73 1.60
N VAL A 40 6.51 -4.66 2.11
CA VAL A 40 6.78 -4.51 3.55
C VAL A 40 5.49 -4.44 4.35
N LEU A 41 4.51 -3.64 3.91
CA LEU A 41 3.23 -3.52 4.61
C LEU A 41 2.50 -4.87 4.67
N LEU A 42 2.52 -5.67 3.60
CA LEU A 42 1.91 -7.00 3.57
C LEU A 42 2.67 -8.01 4.45
N ALA A 43 4.01 -7.95 4.48
CA ALA A 43 4.84 -8.89 5.24
C ALA A 43 4.84 -8.63 6.75
N THR A 44 4.43 -7.43 7.18
CA THR A 44 4.51 -6.99 8.57
C THR A 44 3.16 -6.86 9.26
N THR A 45 2.07 -7.22 8.58
CA THR A 45 0.73 -7.20 9.16
C THR A 45 0.59 -8.09 10.39
N ASN A 46 -0.33 -7.71 11.27
CA ASN A 46 -0.92 -8.62 12.23
C ASN A 46 -1.94 -9.49 11.49
N HIS A 47 -1.54 -10.74 11.23
CA HIS A 47 -2.32 -11.66 10.41
C HIS A 47 -3.70 -11.94 10.99
N LEU A 48 -4.71 -11.95 10.11
CA LEU A 48 -6.08 -12.30 10.43
C LEU A 48 -6.53 -13.45 9.53
N ALA A 49 -6.91 -14.57 10.14
CA ALA A 49 -7.40 -15.75 9.44
C ALA A 49 -8.90 -15.61 9.10
N MET A 50 -9.26 -14.56 8.36
CA MET A 50 -10.64 -14.27 7.96
C MET A 50 -10.73 -13.90 6.49
N THR A 51 -11.82 -14.30 5.83
CA THR A 51 -12.04 -13.93 4.43
C THR A 51 -12.22 -12.41 4.30
N GLY A 52 -11.56 -11.82 3.31
CA GLY A 52 -11.69 -10.37 3.01
C GLY A 52 -10.73 -9.46 3.78
N THR A 53 -9.83 -9.99 4.62
CA THR A 53 -8.84 -9.18 5.37
C THR A 53 -7.50 -9.01 4.68
N GLY A 54 -7.30 -9.66 3.52
CA GLY A 54 -6.00 -9.69 2.85
C GLY A 54 -4.93 -10.29 3.77
N ALA A 55 -3.80 -9.57 3.94
CA ALA A 55 -2.72 -10.00 4.82
C ALA A 55 -3.03 -9.78 6.33
N GLY A 56 -4.01 -8.94 6.69
CA GLY A 56 -4.37 -8.63 8.08
C GLY A 56 -4.34 -7.13 8.42
N TYR A 57 -4.26 -6.80 9.71
CA TYR A 57 -4.19 -5.41 10.17
C TYR A 57 -2.78 -4.82 9.97
N PRO A 58 -2.65 -3.56 9.51
CA PRO A 58 -1.34 -2.92 9.35
C PRO A 58 -0.65 -2.73 10.71
N ASP A 59 0.67 -2.87 10.71
CA ASP A 59 1.53 -2.63 11.87
C ASP A 59 2.69 -1.72 11.48
N ALA A 60 2.56 -0.43 11.78
CA ALA A 60 3.54 0.57 11.39
C ALA A 60 4.89 0.35 12.09
N ALA A 61 4.89 -0.07 13.36
CA ALA A 61 6.13 -0.30 14.10
C ALA A 61 6.93 -1.47 13.51
N ARG A 62 6.25 -2.57 13.19
CA ARG A 62 6.87 -3.72 12.52
C ARG A 62 7.36 -3.38 11.12
N ALA A 63 6.62 -2.55 10.38
CA ALA A 63 7.04 -2.06 9.07
C ALA A 63 8.34 -1.25 9.16
N ILE A 64 8.41 -0.26 10.06
CA ILE A 64 9.59 0.60 10.23
C ILE A 64 10.81 -0.21 10.69
N ALA A 65 10.60 -1.20 11.56
CA ALA A 65 11.67 -2.08 12.05
C ALA A 65 12.09 -3.18 11.05
N TYR A 66 11.45 -3.24 9.86
CA TYR A 66 11.72 -4.29 8.89
C TYR A 66 13.12 -4.13 8.28
N PRO A 67 14.04 -5.10 8.47
CA PRO A 67 15.46 -4.91 8.11
C PRO A 67 15.77 -5.24 6.64
N GLY A 68 14.83 -5.82 5.90
CA GLY A 68 15.07 -6.36 4.55
C GLY A 68 14.60 -5.43 3.43
N LEU A 69 15.23 -5.55 2.26
CA LEU A 69 14.60 -5.15 1.01
C LEU A 69 13.74 -6.31 0.52
N LEU A 70 12.43 -6.15 0.61
CA LEU A 70 11.53 -7.01 -0.14
C LEU A 70 11.64 -6.67 -1.63
N GLY A 71 11.54 -7.71 -2.46
CA GLY A 71 11.37 -7.54 -3.90
C GLY A 71 10.13 -6.71 -4.22
N ASN A 72 9.96 -6.39 -5.49
CA ASN A 72 8.77 -5.68 -5.94
C ASN A 72 7.53 -6.58 -5.80
N ALA A 73 6.61 -6.28 -4.86
CA ALA A 73 5.37 -7.03 -4.68
C ALA A 73 4.40 -6.92 -5.86
N ASP A 74 4.65 -5.99 -6.78
CA ASP A 74 3.91 -5.83 -8.04
C ASP A 74 4.60 -6.55 -9.21
N HIS A 75 5.68 -7.30 -8.96
CA HIS A 75 6.36 -8.05 -10.01
C HIS A 75 5.43 -9.09 -10.66
N GLY A 76 5.34 -9.05 -12.00
CA GLY A 76 4.45 -9.92 -12.76
C GLY A 76 3.00 -9.44 -12.83
N LEU A 77 2.66 -8.29 -12.22
CA LEU A 77 1.38 -7.65 -12.44
C LEU A 77 1.41 -6.83 -13.73
N ASP A 78 0.40 -7.06 -14.57
CA ASP A 78 0.17 -6.25 -15.74
C ASP A 78 -0.57 -4.97 -15.38
N PRO A 79 -0.08 -3.79 -15.82
CA PRO A 79 -0.88 -2.57 -15.75
C PRO A 79 -2.22 -2.77 -16.47
N ASN A 80 -3.26 -2.09 -16.00
CA ASN A 80 -4.55 -2.17 -16.68
C ASN A 80 -4.44 -1.70 -18.14
N ASN A 81 -5.32 -2.22 -19.01
CA ASN A 81 -5.24 -1.95 -20.44
C ASN A 81 -5.37 -0.46 -20.79
N TYR A 82 -6.08 0.34 -19.98
CA TYR A 82 -6.19 1.78 -20.20
C TYR A 82 -4.87 2.50 -19.94
N LEU A 83 -4.15 2.15 -18.87
CA LEU A 83 -2.82 2.67 -18.58
C LEU A 83 -1.82 2.23 -19.65
N LYS A 84 -1.94 0.99 -20.15
CA LYS A 84 -1.11 0.51 -21.28
C LYS A 84 -1.35 1.37 -22.53
N VAL A 85 -2.61 1.56 -22.95
CA VAL A 85 -2.94 2.40 -24.12
C VAL A 85 -2.50 3.84 -23.93
N LEU A 86 -2.75 4.43 -22.76
CA LEU A 86 -2.33 5.80 -22.47
C LEU A 86 -0.80 5.96 -22.51
N TYR A 87 -0.07 4.98 -21.95
CA TYR A 87 1.39 4.96 -22.00
C TYR A 87 1.90 4.83 -23.43
N LEU A 88 1.33 3.92 -24.22
CA LEU A 88 1.72 3.73 -25.62
C LEU A 88 1.48 5.02 -26.44
N ALA A 89 0.32 5.65 -26.26
CA ALA A 89 -0.02 6.92 -26.90
C ALA A 89 0.90 8.08 -26.46
N ALA A 90 1.29 8.15 -25.18
CA ALA A 90 2.16 9.20 -24.66
C ALA A 90 3.64 9.07 -25.10
N HIS A 91 4.03 7.90 -25.60
CA HIS A 91 5.40 7.57 -25.97
C HIS A 91 5.57 7.18 -27.45
N ASP A 92 4.56 7.45 -28.29
CA ASP A 92 4.54 7.10 -29.72
C ASP A 92 4.85 5.62 -30.00
N LEU A 93 4.44 4.76 -29.09
CA LEU A 93 4.56 3.31 -29.23
C LEU A 93 3.28 2.78 -29.88
N THR A 94 3.41 1.81 -30.78
CA THR A 94 2.25 1.21 -31.46
C THR A 94 1.33 0.53 -30.45
N THR A 95 0.03 0.85 -30.52
CA THR A 95 -1.06 0.17 -29.80
C THR A 95 -1.28 -1.25 -30.25
#